data_AF-A0A428I550-F1
#
_entry.id   AF-A0A428I550-F1
#
_cell.length_a   1.000
_cell.length_b   1.000
_cell.length_c   1.000
_cell.angle_alpha   90.00
_cell.angle_beta   90.00
_cell.angle_gamma   90.00
#
_symmetry.space_group_name_H-M   'P 1'
#
loop_
_entity.id
_entity.type
_entity.pdbx_description
1 polymer ?
#
loop_
_entity_poly.entity_id
_entity_poly.type
_entity_poly.pdbx_seq_one_letter_code
_entity_poly.pdbx_strand_id
1 'polypeptide(L)'
;MYNPIAVATGGARPKQYEYTLSTFIDSAKLFEKHNFQNILDYFCKDFELSTSVGTFALASFPQLEMGVLERTLGISTRNHYKFGFYFSVKHQLYVMKLIALSKILQKFSLRIEDFITWFFDIFLTNQYGIDWIHFDVPSISETTGNKTATLFRIEESLRKQYKLLSEEGLIDVNLYNITSTPSIESLQSFTKRKYFSMNNSDNNIQQIVNLLFSDQSPIHFINEEYKGSNFKELISQQCLSYANFHEYQIDYIKLLIDAGICQNDTGVISFKDMSQISLLEKIFLYGSVNSISLSESEKLSANRMLDNGWLIFSDTLFSIQEINYLNFVLNNKSYDNSWGIRNKYLHGVPIYDSIQQYEYEYHLILLILIFYIIKINEELKHRSYC
;
A
#
# COMPACT_ATOMS: atom_id res chain seq x y z
N MET A 1 -0.63 32.64 5.37
CA MET A 1 0.26 33.02 6.49
C MET A 1 1.69 32.69 6.09
N TYR A 2 2.55 33.71 6.09
CA TYR A 2 3.98 33.60 5.78
C TYR A 2 4.68 32.79 6.88
N ASN A 3 5.41 31.73 6.53
CA ASN A 3 6.17 30.90 7.47
C ASN A 3 7.66 31.32 7.46
N PRO A 4 8.22 31.93 8.52
CA PRO A 4 9.53 32.60 8.45
C PRO A 4 10.77 31.70 8.49
N ILE A 5 10.67 30.38 8.34
CA ILE A 5 11.82 29.46 8.53
C ILE A 5 12.56 29.16 7.19
N ALA A 6 12.13 29.71 6.07
CA ALA A 6 12.62 29.32 4.74
C ALA A 6 13.96 29.94 4.29
N VAL A 7 14.73 30.65 5.14
CA VAL A 7 15.91 31.44 4.68
C VAL A 7 17.26 30.95 5.21
N ALA A 8 17.35 29.75 5.81
CA ALA A 8 18.60 29.29 6.44
C ALA A 8 19.14 27.95 5.93
N THR A 9 18.99 27.61 4.65
CA THR A 9 19.85 26.59 3.99
C THR A 9 19.85 26.84 2.49
N GLY A 10 20.84 27.59 2.00
CA GLY A 10 21.16 27.70 0.59
C GLY A 10 21.73 26.38 0.08
N GLY A 11 20.84 25.47 -0.32
CA GLY A 11 21.18 24.24 -1.00
C GLY A 11 20.06 23.95 -1.99
N ALA A 12 20.40 23.76 -3.26
CA ALA A 12 19.45 23.28 -4.26
C ALA A 12 18.76 22.02 -3.71
N ARG A 13 17.42 22.04 -3.65
CA ARG A 13 16.65 20.85 -3.27
C ARG A 13 17.01 19.75 -4.28
N PRO A 14 17.53 18.59 -3.86
CA PRO A 14 17.53 17.43 -4.74
C PRO A 14 16.08 17.18 -5.17
N LYS A 15 15.86 16.63 -6.37
CA LYS A 15 14.53 16.16 -6.81
C LYS A 15 14.10 15.02 -5.88
N GLN A 16 13.64 15.37 -4.67
CA GLN A 16 12.81 14.51 -3.85
C GLN A 16 11.63 14.14 -4.73
N TYR A 17 11.37 12.84 -4.84
CA TYR A 17 10.17 12.27 -5.46
C TYR A 17 9.00 13.24 -5.28
N GLU A 18 8.55 13.86 -6.38
CA GLU A 18 7.43 14.80 -6.34
C GLU A 18 6.19 14.00 -5.97
N TYR A 19 5.88 13.96 -4.68
CA TYR A 19 4.63 13.41 -4.17
C TYR A 19 3.52 14.40 -4.46
N THR A 20 2.89 14.27 -5.63
CA THR A 20 1.67 14.99 -5.92
C THR A 20 0.54 14.31 -5.17
N LEU A 21 0.23 14.79 -3.97
CA LEU A 21 -0.99 14.38 -3.31
C LEU A 21 -2.15 15.07 -4.03
N SER A 22 -2.90 14.31 -4.83
CA SER A 22 -4.01 14.87 -5.60
C SER A 22 -5.14 15.26 -4.64
N THR A 23 -5.39 16.57 -4.53
CA THR A 23 -6.45 17.13 -3.68
C THR A 23 -7.80 17.19 -4.39
N PHE A 24 -7.86 16.97 -5.70
CA PHE A 24 -9.03 17.26 -6.50
C PHE A 24 -9.82 15.99 -6.81
N ILE A 25 -11.09 15.97 -6.37
CA ILE A 25 -12.09 15.05 -6.89
C ILE A 25 -12.46 15.58 -8.28
N ASP A 26 -12.16 14.81 -9.32
CA ASP A 26 -12.69 15.08 -10.66
C ASP A 26 -14.19 14.78 -10.69
N SER A 27 -14.96 15.71 -10.14
CA SER A 27 -16.40 15.58 -10.00
C SER A 27 -17.10 15.44 -11.35
N ALA A 28 -16.52 15.96 -12.44
CA ALA A 28 -17.07 15.86 -13.79
C ALA A 28 -17.26 14.39 -14.22
N LYS A 29 -16.29 13.52 -13.93
CA LYS A 29 -16.38 12.08 -14.22
C LYS A 29 -17.49 11.37 -13.44
N LEU A 30 -17.75 11.82 -12.21
CA LEU A 30 -18.86 11.31 -11.39
C LEU A 30 -20.22 11.83 -11.87
N PHE A 31 -20.24 12.95 -12.59
CA PHE A 31 -21.46 13.54 -13.15
C PHE A 31 -21.86 12.96 -14.51
N GLU A 32 -20.99 12.24 -15.22
CA GLU A 32 -21.33 11.66 -16.53
C GLU A 32 -22.36 10.52 -16.44
N LYS A 33 -22.28 9.68 -15.40
CA LYS A 33 -23.21 8.58 -15.14
C LYS A 33 -23.43 8.39 -13.64
N HIS A 34 -24.68 8.51 -13.19
CA HIS A 34 -25.05 8.40 -11.78
C HIS A 34 -25.47 6.96 -11.42
N ASN A 35 -24.53 6.01 -11.52
CA ASN A 35 -24.78 4.62 -11.13
C ASN A 35 -23.58 4.01 -10.39
N PHE A 36 -23.82 2.88 -9.72
CA PHE A 36 -22.80 2.22 -8.91
C PHE A 36 -21.63 1.65 -9.72
N GLN A 37 -21.85 1.30 -11.00
CA GLN A 37 -20.76 0.88 -11.89
C GLN A 37 -19.76 2.02 -12.11
N ASN A 38 -20.23 3.24 -12.34
CA ASN A 38 -19.35 4.41 -12.49
C ASN A 38 -18.58 4.70 -11.19
N ILE A 39 -19.21 4.48 -10.03
CA ILE A 39 -18.56 4.62 -8.72
C ILE A 39 -17.45 3.58 -8.54
N LEU A 40 -17.69 2.32 -8.93
CA LEU A 40 -16.65 1.28 -8.91
C LEU A 40 -15.47 1.65 -9.81
N ASP A 41 -15.75 2.10 -11.04
CA ASP A 41 -14.71 2.54 -11.99
C ASP A 41 -13.89 3.71 -11.43
N TYR A 42 -14.56 4.69 -10.82
CA TYR A 42 -13.91 5.84 -10.17
C TYR A 42 -12.99 5.40 -9.02
N PHE A 43 -13.44 4.50 -8.15
CA PHE A 43 -12.61 3.97 -7.06
C PHE A 43 -11.40 3.17 -7.58
N CYS A 44 -11.58 2.41 -8.67
CA CYS A 44 -10.51 1.62 -9.26
C CYS A 44 -9.45 2.46 -10.00
N LYS A 45 -9.83 3.59 -10.61
CA LYS A 45 -8.98 4.32 -11.56
C LYS A 45 -8.58 5.73 -11.12
N ASP A 46 -9.48 6.44 -10.46
CA ASP A 46 -9.34 7.89 -10.23
C ASP A 46 -9.24 8.29 -8.75
N PHE A 47 -9.70 7.44 -7.82
CA PHE A 47 -9.57 7.75 -6.37
C PHE A 47 -8.13 7.61 -5.87
N GLU A 48 -7.27 6.92 -6.63
CA GLU A 48 -5.86 6.66 -6.33
C GLU A 48 -5.64 5.75 -5.09
N LEU A 49 -6.56 4.80 -4.84
CA LEU A 49 -6.43 3.88 -3.70
C LEU A 49 -5.30 2.85 -3.83
N SER A 50 -4.79 2.65 -5.04
CA SER A 50 -3.69 1.72 -5.31
C SER A 50 -2.41 2.48 -5.68
N THR A 51 -1.28 2.00 -5.20
CA THR A 51 0.06 2.44 -5.61
C THR A 51 0.39 1.90 -7.00
N SER A 52 1.48 2.42 -7.59
CA SER A 52 2.03 1.91 -8.85
C SER A 52 2.48 0.45 -8.79
N VAL A 53 2.66 -0.11 -7.59
CA VAL A 53 3.07 -1.50 -7.36
C VAL A 53 1.91 -2.43 -6.97
N GLY A 54 0.66 -1.95 -7.13
CA GLY A 54 -0.54 -2.75 -6.87
C GLY A 54 -0.80 -3.04 -5.39
N THR A 55 -0.30 -2.18 -4.49
CA THR A 55 -0.58 -2.20 -3.05
C THR A 55 -1.45 -1.01 -2.64
N PHE A 56 -2.01 -1.03 -1.44
CA PHE A 56 -2.87 0.03 -0.93
C PHE A 56 -2.11 1.31 -0.61
N ALA A 57 -2.60 2.43 -1.12
CA ALA A 57 -1.94 3.73 -0.97
C ALA A 57 -1.90 4.22 0.49
N LEU A 58 -2.82 3.79 1.37
CA LEU A 58 -2.83 4.23 2.77
C LEU A 58 -1.82 3.53 3.67
N ALA A 59 -1.32 2.35 3.31
CA ALA A 59 -0.30 1.69 4.12
C ALA A 59 0.94 2.60 4.30
N SER A 60 1.67 2.46 5.39
CA SER A 60 2.90 3.23 5.56
C SER A 60 4.03 2.63 4.74
N PHE A 61 4.77 3.50 4.05
CA PHE A 61 5.94 3.16 3.26
C PHE A 61 7.15 3.98 3.76
N PRO A 62 7.80 3.60 4.88
CA PRO A 62 8.81 4.44 5.52
C PRO A 62 9.95 4.92 4.62
N GLN A 63 10.41 4.08 3.69
CA GLN A 63 11.51 4.45 2.78
C GLN A 63 11.10 5.51 1.76
N LEU A 64 9.82 5.55 1.41
CA LEU A 64 9.23 6.52 0.50
C LEU A 64 8.79 7.79 1.25
N GLU A 65 8.14 7.63 2.40
CA GLU A 65 7.34 8.67 3.05
C GLU A 65 8.07 9.43 4.17
N MET A 66 9.17 8.89 4.68
CA MET A 66 9.86 9.45 5.85
C MET A 66 11.30 9.84 5.51
N GLY A 67 11.74 10.98 6.04
CA GLY A 67 13.16 11.36 5.98
C GLY A 67 14.02 10.52 6.93
N VAL A 68 15.34 10.49 6.72
CA VAL A 68 16.28 9.70 7.53
C VAL A 68 16.11 9.96 9.03
N LEU A 69 16.05 11.23 9.44
CA LEU A 69 15.92 11.62 10.84
C LEU A 69 14.62 11.09 11.46
N GLU A 70 13.51 11.17 10.74
CA GLU A 70 12.22 10.66 11.20
C GLU A 70 12.20 9.13 11.30
N ARG A 71 12.98 8.44 10.46
CA ARG A 71 13.09 6.98 10.48
C ARG A 71 13.97 6.45 11.61
N THR A 72 14.93 7.23 12.11
CA THR A 72 16.00 6.75 13.02
C THR A 72 15.96 7.37 14.40
N LEU A 73 15.46 8.59 14.55
CA LEU A 73 15.37 9.28 15.83
C LEU A 73 14.01 9.02 16.49
N GLY A 74 14.03 8.82 17.81
CA GLY A 74 12.84 8.62 18.64
C GLY A 74 12.88 7.30 19.39
N ILE A 75 12.16 7.25 20.52
CA ILE A 75 11.97 6.03 21.29
C ILE A 75 10.74 5.33 20.72
N SER A 76 10.93 4.14 20.16
CA SER A 76 9.85 3.26 19.71
C SER A 76 9.97 1.92 20.39
N THR A 77 8.84 1.29 20.66
CA THR A 77 8.80 -0.09 21.14
C THR A 77 9.09 -1.05 19.98
N ARG A 78 9.41 -2.31 20.31
CA ARG A 78 9.63 -3.36 19.31
C ARG A 78 8.42 -3.57 18.39
N ASN A 79 7.21 -3.40 18.92
CA ASN A 79 5.95 -3.56 18.19
C ASN A 79 5.35 -2.21 17.78
N HIS A 80 6.19 -1.24 17.42
CA HIS A 80 5.70 0.04 16.92
C HIS A 80 5.40 -0.06 15.42
N TYR A 81 4.19 0.31 15.01
CA TYR A 81 3.88 0.51 13.59
C TYR A 81 4.58 1.78 13.12
N LYS A 82 5.58 1.62 12.25
CA LYS A 82 6.44 2.72 11.78
C LYS A 82 5.72 3.55 10.74
N PHE A 83 5.43 4.81 11.07
CA PHE A 83 4.91 5.82 10.15
C PHE A 83 5.40 7.21 10.52
N GLY A 84 5.38 8.14 9.57
CA GLY A 84 5.78 9.54 9.75
C GLY A 84 4.64 10.54 9.62
N PHE A 85 4.96 11.83 9.63
CA PHE A 85 4.02 12.94 9.47
C PHE A 85 3.23 12.85 8.16
N TYR A 86 3.89 12.48 7.06
CA TYR A 86 3.25 12.31 5.76
C TYR A 86 2.09 11.30 5.81
N PHE A 87 2.25 10.20 6.54
CA PHE A 87 1.21 9.18 6.71
C PHE A 87 -0.05 9.77 7.35
N SER A 88 0.10 10.60 8.38
CA SER A 88 -1.03 11.25 9.06
C SER A 88 -1.79 12.21 8.14
N VAL A 89 -1.05 13.04 7.40
CA VAL A 89 -1.60 13.99 6.42
C VAL A 89 -2.33 13.24 5.30
N LYS A 90 -1.71 12.18 4.77
CA LYS A 90 -2.29 11.29 3.76
C LYS A 90 -3.64 10.75 4.22
N HIS A 91 -3.74 10.20 5.43
CA HIS A 91 -5.00 9.68 5.96
C HIS A 91 -6.11 10.72 6.04
N GLN A 92 -5.80 11.91 6.56
CA GLN A 92 -6.77 13.01 6.63
C GLN A 92 -7.29 13.36 5.24
N LEU A 93 -6.42 13.39 4.24
CA LEU A 93 -6.80 13.73 2.87
C LEU A 93 -7.68 12.68 2.22
N TYR A 94 -7.39 11.40 2.37
CA TYR A 94 -8.26 10.34 1.85
C TYR A 94 -9.64 10.34 2.52
N VAL A 95 -9.70 10.57 3.83
CA VAL A 95 -10.97 10.71 4.55
C VAL A 95 -11.74 11.93 4.07
N MET A 96 -11.08 13.09 3.89
CA MET A 96 -11.71 14.29 3.34
C MET A 96 -12.20 14.08 1.89
N LYS A 97 -11.43 13.37 1.04
CA LYS A 97 -11.87 12.97 -0.31
C LYS A 97 -13.14 12.14 -0.23
N LEU A 98 -13.22 11.18 0.69
CA LEU A 98 -14.41 10.35 0.84
C LEU A 98 -15.63 11.12 1.38
N ILE A 99 -15.42 12.06 2.32
CA ILE A 99 -16.47 12.96 2.81
C ILE A 99 -17.03 13.81 1.67
N ALA A 100 -16.15 14.42 0.87
CA ALA A 100 -16.56 15.24 -0.26
C ALA A 100 -17.27 14.41 -1.34
N LEU A 101 -16.78 13.20 -1.63
CA LEU A 101 -17.46 12.26 -2.53
C LEU A 101 -18.86 11.90 -2.02
N SER A 102 -18.99 11.58 -0.73
CA SER A 102 -20.28 11.24 -0.11
C SER A 102 -21.29 12.38 -0.28
N LYS A 103 -20.87 13.63 -0.10
CA LYS A 103 -21.71 14.82 -0.32
C LYS A 103 -22.12 15.00 -1.78
N ILE A 104 -21.26 14.64 -2.74
CA ILE A 104 -21.60 14.67 -4.17
C ILE A 104 -22.63 13.59 -4.49
N LEU A 105 -22.40 12.35 -4.03
CA LEU A 105 -23.30 11.22 -4.27
C LEU A 105 -24.70 11.43 -3.69
N GLN A 106 -24.78 12.07 -2.52
CA GLN A 106 -26.07 12.43 -1.91
C GLN A 106 -26.95 13.31 -2.80
N LYS A 107 -26.38 14.15 -3.67
CA LYS A 107 -27.15 14.96 -4.64
C LYS A 107 -27.89 14.09 -5.67
N PHE A 108 -27.44 12.86 -5.86
CA PHE A 108 -28.03 11.85 -6.74
C PHE A 108 -28.80 10.78 -5.98
N SER A 109 -29.06 10.99 -4.68
CA SER A 109 -29.66 9.98 -3.79
C SER A 109 -28.87 8.66 -3.74
N LEU A 110 -27.54 8.72 -3.94
CA LEU A 110 -26.64 7.58 -3.83
C LEU A 110 -25.85 7.66 -2.52
N ARG A 111 -25.61 6.51 -1.90
CA ARG A 111 -24.79 6.36 -0.70
C ARG A 111 -23.68 5.35 -0.93
N ILE A 112 -22.59 5.51 -0.19
CA ILE A 112 -21.44 4.59 -0.26
C ILE A 112 -21.81 3.24 0.35
N GLU A 113 -22.63 3.24 1.38
CA GLU A 113 -23.15 2.03 2.02
C GLU A 113 -23.97 1.21 1.03
N ASP A 114 -24.88 1.85 0.29
CA ASP A 114 -25.69 1.17 -0.73
C ASP A 114 -24.81 0.65 -1.90
N PHE A 115 -23.73 1.38 -2.23
CA PHE A 115 -22.71 0.91 -3.19
C PHE A 115 -22.02 -0.37 -2.71
N ILE A 116 -21.68 -0.47 -1.42
CA ILE A 116 -21.07 -1.68 -0.84
C ILE A 116 -22.03 -2.87 -0.99
N THR A 117 -23.30 -2.71 -0.61
CA THR A 117 -24.31 -3.76 -0.79
C THR A 117 -24.50 -4.14 -2.26
N TRP A 118 -24.62 -3.16 -3.15
CA TRP A 118 -24.73 -3.41 -4.60
C TRP A 118 -23.55 -4.22 -5.14
N PHE A 119 -22.32 -3.93 -4.69
CA PHE A 119 -21.14 -4.65 -5.15
C PHE A 119 -21.25 -6.14 -4.82
N PHE A 120 -21.57 -6.47 -3.57
CA PHE A 120 -21.61 -7.86 -3.11
C PHE A 120 -22.86 -8.61 -3.59
N ASP A 121 -24.04 -8.00 -3.54
CA ASP A 121 -25.30 -8.69 -3.83
C ASP A 121 -25.59 -8.81 -5.33
N ILE A 122 -25.21 -7.80 -6.11
CA ILE A 122 -25.63 -7.66 -7.51
C ILE A 122 -24.44 -7.80 -8.44
N PHE A 123 -23.37 -7.02 -8.22
CA PHE A 123 -22.24 -7.01 -9.15
C PHE A 123 -21.48 -8.34 -9.17
N LEU A 124 -21.18 -8.92 -8.00
CA LEU A 124 -20.47 -10.22 -7.95
C LEU A 124 -21.28 -11.36 -8.59
N THR A 125 -22.57 -11.43 -8.29
CA THR A 125 -23.48 -12.42 -8.87
C THR A 125 -23.55 -12.29 -10.39
N ASN A 126 -23.83 -11.08 -10.88
CA ASN A 126 -24.00 -10.86 -12.32
C ASN A 126 -22.70 -11.07 -13.11
N GLN A 127 -21.56 -10.69 -12.52
CA GLN A 127 -20.30 -10.61 -13.26
C GLN A 127 -19.40 -11.84 -13.08
N TYR A 128 -19.51 -12.53 -11.94
CA TYR A 128 -18.68 -13.70 -11.62
C TYR A 128 -19.51 -14.93 -11.22
N GLY A 129 -20.83 -14.84 -11.14
CA GLY A 129 -21.69 -15.94 -10.68
C GLY A 129 -21.47 -16.30 -9.21
N ILE A 130 -21.05 -15.33 -8.40
CA ILE A 130 -20.74 -15.53 -6.97
C ILE A 130 -21.86 -14.93 -6.14
N ASP A 131 -22.62 -15.78 -5.48
CA ASP A 131 -23.64 -15.37 -4.52
C ASP A 131 -23.00 -15.05 -3.16
N TRP A 132 -23.08 -13.78 -2.76
CA TRP A 132 -22.62 -13.30 -1.47
C TRP A 132 -23.77 -13.30 -0.45
N ILE A 133 -23.50 -13.62 0.82
CA ILE A 133 -24.50 -13.49 1.88
C ILE A 133 -24.70 -12.01 2.16
N HIS A 134 -25.95 -11.56 2.02
CA HIS A 134 -26.37 -10.18 2.19
C HIS A 134 -25.89 -9.56 3.52
N PHE A 135 -25.56 -8.26 3.45
CA PHE A 135 -25.25 -7.44 4.61
C PHE A 135 -26.31 -6.37 4.83
N ASP A 136 -26.78 -6.26 6.07
CA ASP A 136 -27.58 -5.11 6.50
C ASP A 136 -26.69 -3.89 6.70
N VAL A 137 -26.70 -2.98 5.72
CA VAL A 137 -26.03 -1.68 5.85
C VAL A 137 -26.80 -0.74 6.76
N PRO A 138 -26.12 0.17 7.47
CA PRO A 138 -26.79 1.04 8.40
C PRO A 138 -27.77 1.99 7.70
N SER A 139 -28.88 2.29 8.36
CA SER A 139 -29.90 3.22 7.89
C SER A 139 -29.46 4.69 8.05
N ILE A 140 -30.11 5.60 7.29
CA ILE A 140 -29.79 7.03 7.34
C ILE A 140 -30.09 7.65 8.72
N SER A 141 -31.12 7.16 9.41
CA SER A 141 -31.57 7.66 10.72
C SER A 141 -30.68 7.25 11.89
N GLU A 142 -29.76 6.29 11.71
CA GLU A 142 -28.84 5.87 12.76
C GLU A 142 -27.78 6.94 13.09
N THR A 143 -27.35 6.95 14.35
CA THR A 143 -26.23 7.78 14.81
C THR A 143 -24.92 7.32 14.17
N THR A 144 -23.99 8.23 13.90
CA THR A 144 -22.70 7.91 13.27
C THR A 144 -21.94 6.81 14.00
N GLY A 145 -22.00 6.78 15.33
CA GLY A 145 -21.40 5.71 16.13
C GLY A 145 -22.01 4.33 15.85
N ASN A 146 -23.34 4.23 15.78
CA ASN A 146 -24.03 2.98 15.44
C ASN A 146 -23.74 2.55 14.00
N LYS A 147 -23.76 3.50 13.06
CA LYS A 147 -23.36 3.25 11.67
C LYS A 147 -21.96 2.63 11.60
N THR A 148 -21.01 3.23 12.31
CA THR A 148 -19.62 2.76 12.38
C THR A 148 -19.52 1.35 12.97
N ALA A 149 -20.23 1.06 14.06
CA ALA A 149 -20.29 -0.28 14.65
C ALA A 149 -20.85 -1.32 13.67
N THR A 150 -21.90 -0.98 12.92
CA THR A 150 -22.46 -1.84 11.88
C THR A 150 -21.44 -2.14 10.78
N LEU A 151 -20.71 -1.13 10.30
CA LEU A 151 -19.67 -1.31 9.27
C LEU A 151 -18.52 -2.22 9.73
N PHE A 152 -18.15 -2.20 11.02
CA PHE A 152 -17.19 -3.17 11.55
C PHE A 152 -17.72 -4.61 11.53
N ARG A 153 -19.00 -4.83 11.84
CA ARG A 153 -19.60 -6.18 11.71
C ARG A 153 -19.62 -6.65 10.26
N ILE A 154 -19.85 -5.74 9.31
CA ILE A 154 -19.76 -6.02 7.88
C ILE A 154 -18.33 -6.43 7.51
N GLU A 155 -17.29 -5.72 8.01
CA GLU A 155 -15.89 -6.10 7.79
C GLU A 155 -15.58 -7.51 8.28
N GLU A 156 -16.06 -7.90 9.46
CA GLU A 156 -15.86 -9.25 9.99
C GLU A 156 -16.55 -10.33 9.14
N SER A 157 -17.80 -10.07 8.74
CA SER A 157 -18.55 -10.98 7.88
C SER A 157 -17.90 -11.09 6.49
N LEU A 158 -17.42 -9.99 5.92
CA LEU A 158 -16.71 -9.95 4.65
C LEU A 158 -15.47 -10.85 4.71
N ARG A 159 -14.64 -10.75 5.75
CA ARG A 159 -13.48 -11.63 5.93
C ARG A 159 -13.86 -13.10 5.99
N LYS A 160 -14.92 -13.46 6.73
CA LYS A 160 -15.41 -14.85 6.79
C LYS A 160 -15.85 -15.34 5.42
N GLN A 161 -16.70 -14.59 4.73
CA GLN A 161 -17.24 -14.96 3.43
C GLN A 161 -16.15 -15.06 2.36
N TYR A 162 -15.19 -14.13 2.35
CA TYR A 162 -14.04 -14.22 1.44
C TYR A 162 -13.19 -15.46 1.70
N LYS A 163 -12.94 -15.82 2.97
CA LYS A 163 -12.23 -17.06 3.30
C LYS A 163 -12.94 -18.29 2.75
N LEU A 164 -14.27 -18.38 2.92
CA LEU A 164 -15.04 -19.50 2.35
C LEU A 164 -14.94 -19.53 0.83
N LEU A 165 -15.07 -18.38 0.19
CA LEU A 165 -14.91 -18.28 -1.26
C LEU A 165 -13.52 -18.72 -1.74
N SER A 166 -12.45 -18.35 -1.01
CA SER A 166 -11.08 -18.66 -1.41
C SER A 166 -10.66 -20.10 -1.12
N GLU A 167 -11.19 -20.72 -0.06
CA GLU A 167 -10.86 -22.09 0.35
C GLU A 167 -11.81 -23.14 -0.27
N GLU A 168 -13.11 -22.85 -0.29
CA GLU A 168 -14.16 -23.81 -0.70
C GLU A 168 -14.72 -23.52 -2.10
N GLY A 169 -14.41 -22.36 -2.68
CA GLY A 169 -14.89 -21.94 -3.99
C GLY A 169 -16.32 -21.41 -4.01
N LEU A 170 -17.04 -21.50 -2.89
CA LEU A 170 -18.42 -21.02 -2.72
C LEU A 170 -18.65 -20.52 -1.29
N ILE A 171 -19.70 -19.72 -1.10
CA ILE A 171 -20.08 -19.18 0.21
C ILE A 171 -21.31 -19.95 0.72
N ASP A 172 -21.08 -20.98 1.54
CA ASP A 172 -22.17 -21.76 2.16
C ASP A 172 -22.58 -21.17 3.51
N VAL A 173 -23.89 -20.99 3.70
CA VAL A 173 -24.48 -20.37 4.92
C VAL A 173 -24.24 -21.22 6.16
N ASN A 174 -24.29 -22.56 6.06
CA ASN A 174 -24.06 -23.44 7.19
C ASN A 174 -22.60 -23.36 7.62
N LEU A 175 -21.68 -23.37 6.65
CA LEU A 175 -20.25 -23.24 6.91
C LEU A 175 -19.90 -21.86 7.48
N TYR A 176 -20.54 -20.79 6.99
CA TYR A 176 -20.38 -19.43 7.52
C TYR A 176 -20.69 -19.36 9.02
N ASN A 177 -21.77 -19.99 9.47
CA ASN A 177 -22.21 -19.94 10.87
C ASN A 177 -21.25 -20.63 11.85
N ILE A 178 -20.50 -21.65 11.40
CA ILE A 178 -19.50 -22.34 12.22
C ILE A 178 -18.08 -21.79 12.04
N THR A 179 -17.87 -20.92 11.04
CA THR A 179 -16.56 -20.33 10.75
C THR A 179 -16.24 -19.18 11.70
N SER A 180 -15.11 -19.28 12.39
CA SER A 180 -14.57 -18.19 13.20
C SER A 180 -14.08 -17.05 12.31
N THR A 181 -14.09 -15.82 12.82
CA THR A 181 -13.63 -14.66 12.05
C THR A 181 -12.13 -14.80 11.75
N PRO A 182 -11.73 -14.96 10.48
CA PRO A 182 -10.34 -15.27 10.14
C PRO A 182 -9.46 -14.05 10.27
N SER A 183 -8.20 -14.19 10.69
CA SER A 183 -7.29 -13.04 10.76
C SER A 183 -6.98 -12.49 9.36
N ILE A 184 -6.59 -11.22 9.28
CA ILE A 184 -6.36 -10.54 8.00
C ILE A 184 -5.26 -11.26 7.20
N GLU A 185 -4.19 -11.70 7.88
CA GLU A 185 -3.08 -12.45 7.29
C GLU A 185 -3.45 -13.85 6.80
N SER A 186 -4.58 -14.41 7.26
CA SER A 186 -5.01 -15.76 6.85
C SER A 186 -5.79 -15.78 5.54
N LEU A 187 -6.26 -14.63 5.05
CA LEU A 187 -7.03 -14.54 3.82
C LEU A 187 -6.13 -14.82 2.61
N GLN A 188 -6.36 -15.95 1.94
CA GLN A 188 -5.57 -16.39 0.80
C GLN A 188 -5.98 -15.67 -0.50
N SER A 189 -5.01 -15.47 -1.38
CA SER A 189 -5.23 -15.04 -2.75
C SER A 189 -5.53 -16.23 -3.66
N PHE A 190 -6.33 -16.02 -4.71
CA PHE A 190 -6.43 -16.96 -5.84
C PHE A 190 -5.17 -16.93 -6.71
N THR A 191 -4.43 -15.82 -6.68
CA THR A 191 -3.19 -15.62 -7.43
C THR A 191 -2.01 -16.23 -6.68
N LYS A 192 -1.29 -17.15 -7.33
CA LYS A 192 -0.04 -17.70 -6.80
C LYS A 192 1.11 -16.73 -7.04
N ARG A 193 2.05 -16.70 -6.08
CA ARG A 193 3.17 -15.78 -5.99
C ARG A 193 2.71 -14.33 -6.14
N LYS A 194 1.64 -13.96 -5.42
CA LYS A 194 0.99 -12.66 -5.61
C LYS A 194 1.88 -11.50 -5.22
N TYR A 195 2.51 -11.54 -4.05
CA TYR A 195 3.37 -10.44 -3.60
C TYR A 195 4.80 -10.89 -3.49
N PHE A 196 5.72 -10.15 -4.12
CA PHE A 196 7.15 -10.33 -3.96
C PHE A 196 7.69 -9.33 -2.94
N SER A 197 8.54 -9.79 -2.05
CA SER A 197 9.24 -8.95 -1.07
C SER A 197 10.68 -9.43 -0.88
N MET A 198 11.53 -8.56 -0.35
CA MET A 198 12.92 -8.90 -0.06
C MET A 198 13.00 -9.99 1.03
N ASN A 199 13.94 -10.91 0.87
CA ASN A 199 14.27 -11.88 1.92
C ASN A 199 15.07 -11.20 3.05
N ASN A 200 14.36 -10.72 4.07
CA ASN A 200 14.98 -10.04 5.21
C ASN A 200 15.83 -10.96 6.11
N SER A 201 15.90 -12.27 5.85
CA SER A 201 16.82 -13.17 6.55
C SER A 201 18.21 -13.18 5.93
N ASP A 202 18.35 -12.70 4.69
CA ASP A 202 19.62 -12.59 3.99
C ASP A 202 20.19 -11.17 4.15
N ASN A 203 21.35 -11.07 4.80
CA ASN A 203 22.03 -9.79 5.01
C ASN A 203 22.67 -9.25 3.73
N ASN A 204 23.02 -10.12 2.76
CA ASN A 204 23.68 -9.71 1.53
C ASN A 204 22.73 -8.86 0.67
N ILE A 205 21.49 -9.31 0.48
CA ILE A 205 20.52 -8.55 -0.32
C ILE A 205 20.16 -7.21 0.36
N GLN A 206 20.06 -7.19 1.69
CA GLN A 206 19.85 -5.95 2.44
C GLN A 206 20.98 -4.96 2.20
N GLN A 207 22.23 -5.43 2.25
CA GLN A 207 23.40 -4.59 1.96
C GLN A 207 23.37 -4.06 0.53
N ILE A 208 23.09 -4.92 -0.45
CA ILE A 208 22.98 -4.54 -1.87
C ILE A 208 21.92 -3.44 -2.05
N VAL A 209 20.71 -3.67 -1.57
CA VAL A 209 19.58 -2.74 -1.73
C VAL A 209 19.88 -1.40 -1.03
N ASN A 210 20.49 -1.43 0.15
CA ASN A 210 20.91 -0.20 0.84
C ASN A 210 22.01 0.55 0.06
N LEU A 211 23.01 -0.14 -0.49
CA LEU A 211 24.04 0.48 -1.32
C LEU A 211 23.43 1.15 -2.57
N LEU A 212 22.43 0.52 -3.19
CA LEU A 212 21.79 1.00 -4.41
C LEU A 212 20.89 2.23 -4.17
N PHE A 213 20.03 2.17 -3.16
CA PHE A 213 18.86 3.06 -3.07
C PHE A 213 18.83 3.93 -1.81
N SER A 214 19.64 3.64 -0.80
CA SER A 214 19.69 4.50 0.37
C SER A 214 20.34 5.84 0.04
N ASP A 215 19.72 6.91 0.50
CA ASP A 215 20.25 8.27 0.53
C ASP A 215 21.39 8.45 1.54
N GLN A 216 21.73 7.40 2.30
CA GLN A 216 22.87 7.32 3.22
C GLN A 216 23.92 6.28 2.75
N SER A 217 23.81 5.81 1.51
CA SER A 217 24.76 4.87 0.92
C SER A 217 26.16 5.51 0.85
N PRO A 218 27.26 4.82 1.21
CA PRO A 218 28.61 5.39 1.14
C PRO A 218 29.09 5.70 -0.28
N ILE A 219 28.34 5.29 -1.31
CA ILE A 219 28.76 5.39 -2.72
C ILE A 219 27.89 6.33 -3.57
N HIS A 220 26.91 7.04 -2.99
CA HIS A 220 26.06 7.97 -3.75
C HIS A 220 26.67 9.38 -3.97
N PHE A 221 27.72 9.72 -3.23
CA PHE A 221 28.39 11.01 -3.28
C PHE A 221 29.90 10.80 -3.43
N ILE A 222 30.48 11.36 -4.49
CA ILE A 222 31.92 11.37 -4.71
C ILE A 222 32.46 12.77 -4.40
N ASN A 223 31.85 13.79 -5.01
CA ASN A 223 32.11 15.22 -4.83
C ASN A 223 30.91 16.06 -5.34
N GLU A 224 31.04 17.38 -5.37
CA GLU A 224 29.95 18.28 -5.80
C GLU A 224 29.52 18.12 -7.26
N GLU A 225 30.43 17.67 -8.15
CA GLU A 225 30.12 17.39 -9.56
C GLU A 225 29.47 16.01 -9.73
N TYR A 226 29.94 15.02 -8.98
CA TYR A 226 29.51 13.63 -9.07
C TYR A 226 28.76 13.20 -7.80
N LYS A 227 27.45 13.49 -7.76
CA LYS A 227 26.54 13.11 -6.68
C LYS A 227 25.15 12.77 -7.22
N GLY A 228 24.46 11.86 -6.53
CA GLY A 228 23.04 11.54 -6.76
C GLY A 228 22.28 11.41 -5.44
N SER A 229 20.95 11.39 -5.50
CA SER A 229 20.12 11.13 -4.31
C SER A 229 20.33 9.70 -3.80
N ASN A 230 20.75 8.79 -4.67
CA ASN A 230 21.21 7.44 -4.36
C ASN A 230 22.21 6.97 -5.44
N PHE A 231 22.82 5.80 -5.25
CA PHE A 231 23.83 5.27 -6.17
C PHE A 231 23.26 4.97 -7.56
N LYS A 232 22.03 4.44 -7.63
CA LYS A 232 21.36 4.21 -8.91
C LYS A 232 21.21 5.49 -9.72
N GLU A 233 20.80 6.59 -9.10
CA GLU A 233 20.72 7.89 -9.77
C GLU A 233 22.10 8.35 -10.25
N LEU A 234 23.12 8.28 -9.38
CA LEU A 234 24.48 8.70 -9.68
C LEU A 234 25.02 8.05 -10.96
N ILE A 235 25.03 6.71 -11.03
CA ILE A 235 25.63 6.00 -12.17
C ILE A 235 24.72 5.93 -13.40
N SER A 236 23.41 6.20 -13.26
CA SER A 236 22.49 6.27 -14.41
C SER A 236 22.59 7.60 -15.16
N GLN A 237 22.99 8.67 -14.46
CA GLN A 237 23.11 10.01 -15.04
C GLN A 237 24.53 10.33 -15.51
N GLN A 238 25.53 9.58 -15.06
CA GLN A 238 26.94 9.91 -15.23
C GLN A 238 27.72 8.67 -15.69
N CYS A 239 28.65 8.87 -16.64
CA CYS A 239 29.55 7.81 -17.08
C CYS A 239 30.75 7.73 -16.14
N LEU A 240 30.69 6.85 -15.14
CA LEU A 240 31.69 6.75 -14.09
C LEU A 240 32.55 5.49 -14.20
N SER A 241 33.84 5.64 -13.94
CA SER A 241 34.84 4.57 -13.84
C SER A 241 35.34 4.45 -12.39
N TYR A 242 36.08 3.39 -12.07
CA TYR A 242 36.72 3.27 -10.76
C TYR A 242 37.61 4.47 -10.39
N ALA A 243 38.25 5.10 -11.39
CA ALA A 243 39.13 6.25 -11.16
C ALA A 243 38.37 7.49 -10.65
N ASN A 244 37.05 7.52 -10.79
CA ASN A 244 36.21 8.59 -10.26
C ASN A 244 35.91 8.42 -8.77
N PHE A 245 35.94 7.19 -8.25
CA PHE A 245 35.56 6.88 -6.87
C PHE A 245 36.75 6.93 -5.93
N HIS A 246 36.50 7.25 -4.66
CA HIS A 246 37.52 7.16 -3.61
C HIS A 246 37.85 5.69 -3.31
N GLU A 247 39.06 5.39 -2.84
CA GLU A 247 39.50 4.00 -2.59
C GLU A 247 38.54 3.22 -1.70
N TYR A 248 38.00 3.85 -0.65
CA TYR A 248 37.04 3.21 0.26
C TYR A 248 35.68 2.89 -0.39
N GLN A 249 35.32 3.56 -1.49
CA GLN A 249 34.07 3.33 -2.22
C GLN A 249 34.17 2.16 -3.19
N ILE A 250 35.38 1.89 -3.69
CA ILE A 250 35.65 0.86 -4.69
C ILE A 250 35.23 -0.52 -4.19
N ASP A 251 35.46 -0.85 -2.91
CA ASP A 251 35.12 -2.17 -2.37
C ASP A 251 33.60 -2.41 -2.30
N TYR A 252 32.80 -1.37 -2.06
CA TYR A 252 31.33 -1.47 -2.16
C TYR A 252 30.86 -1.70 -3.60
N ILE A 253 31.53 -1.08 -4.58
CA ILE A 253 31.22 -1.27 -6.01
C ILE A 253 31.58 -2.69 -6.45
N LYS A 254 32.73 -3.21 -6.00
CA LYS A 254 33.11 -4.61 -6.25
C LYS A 254 32.08 -5.59 -5.70
N LEU A 255 31.56 -5.35 -4.50
CA LEU A 255 30.48 -6.15 -3.92
C LEU A 255 29.25 -6.20 -4.85
N LEU A 256 28.84 -5.07 -5.42
CA LEU A 256 27.74 -5.03 -6.39
C LEU A 256 28.06 -5.77 -7.70
N ILE A 257 29.32 -5.72 -8.16
CA ILE A 257 29.75 -6.45 -9.37
C ILE A 257 29.77 -7.96 -9.13
N ASP A 258 30.32 -8.39 -8.00
CA ASP A 258 30.41 -9.78 -7.58
C ASP A 258 29.01 -10.39 -7.36
N ALA A 259 28.09 -9.59 -6.82
CA ALA A 259 26.68 -9.96 -6.68
C ALA A 259 25.91 -10.00 -8.02
N GLY A 260 26.54 -9.61 -9.13
CA GLY A 260 25.89 -9.60 -10.44
C GLY A 260 24.89 -8.46 -10.65
N ILE A 261 24.94 -7.42 -9.84
CA ILE A 261 24.10 -6.21 -9.95
C ILE A 261 24.71 -5.24 -10.96
N CYS A 262 26.00 -4.97 -10.79
CA CYS A 262 26.78 -4.08 -11.65
C CYS A 262 27.72 -4.87 -12.55
N GLN A 263 28.20 -4.19 -13.59
CA GLN A 263 29.28 -4.62 -14.46
C GLN A 263 30.24 -3.45 -14.67
N ASN A 264 31.47 -3.78 -15.05
CA ASN A 264 32.45 -2.82 -15.52
C ASN A 264 32.83 -3.18 -16.94
N ASP A 265 32.10 -2.61 -17.91
CA ASP A 265 32.37 -2.81 -19.32
C ASP A 265 33.27 -1.68 -19.81
N THR A 266 34.44 -2.03 -20.35
CA THR A 266 35.39 -1.05 -20.93
C THR A 266 35.87 0.05 -19.98
N GLY A 267 35.77 -0.16 -18.66
CA GLY A 267 36.14 0.81 -17.63
C GLY A 267 34.97 1.59 -17.03
N VAL A 268 33.75 1.46 -17.58
CA VAL A 268 32.55 2.17 -17.11
C VAL A 268 31.64 1.26 -16.28
N ILE A 269 31.27 1.75 -15.10
CA ILE A 269 30.36 1.06 -14.18
C ILE A 269 28.92 1.24 -14.66
N SER A 270 28.20 0.14 -14.87
CA SER A 270 26.79 0.15 -15.30
C SER A 270 26.01 -1.01 -14.67
N PHE A 271 24.69 -0.98 -14.79
CA PHE A 271 23.81 -2.07 -14.31
C PHE A 271 23.71 -3.19 -15.34
N LYS A 272 23.76 -4.44 -14.87
CA LYS A 272 23.60 -5.64 -15.74
C LYS A 272 22.16 -5.82 -16.22
N ASP A 273 21.20 -5.57 -15.35
CA ASP A 273 19.78 -5.77 -15.64
C ASP A 273 18.92 -4.68 -15.00
N MET A 274 18.47 -3.72 -15.82
CA MET A 274 17.62 -2.63 -15.36
C MET A 274 16.25 -3.09 -14.84
N SER A 275 15.72 -4.24 -15.29
CA SER A 275 14.46 -4.78 -14.76
C SER A 275 14.63 -5.29 -13.33
N GLN A 276 15.79 -5.92 -13.04
CA GLN A 276 16.15 -6.32 -11.68
C GLN A 276 16.30 -5.11 -10.76
N ILE A 277 17.00 -4.06 -11.21
CA ILE A 277 17.18 -2.82 -10.44
C ILE A 277 15.83 -2.15 -10.17
N SER A 278 14.97 -2.05 -11.19
CA SER A 278 13.65 -1.44 -11.04
C SER A 278 12.77 -2.20 -10.06
N LEU A 279 12.79 -3.53 -10.10
CA LEU A 279 12.04 -4.36 -9.16
C LEU A 279 12.57 -4.21 -7.72
N LEU A 280 13.89 -4.25 -7.52
CA LEU A 280 14.49 -4.04 -6.20
C LEU A 280 14.20 -2.64 -5.66
N GLU A 281 14.19 -1.60 -6.51
CA GLU A 281 13.82 -0.23 -6.12
C GLU A 281 12.36 -0.17 -5.66
N LYS A 282 11.43 -0.77 -6.42
CA LYS A 282 10.01 -0.86 -6.05
C LYS A 282 9.84 -1.56 -4.69
N ILE A 283 10.53 -2.68 -4.47
CA ILE A 283 10.49 -3.41 -3.20
C ILE A 283 11.13 -2.59 -2.07
N PHE A 284 12.21 -1.86 -2.32
CA PHE A 284 12.82 -0.99 -1.32
C PHE A 284 11.87 0.11 -0.86
N LEU A 285 11.19 0.75 -1.82
CA LEU A 285 10.30 1.89 -1.55
C LEU A 285 8.97 1.46 -0.91
N TYR A 286 8.34 0.41 -1.45
CA TYR A 286 7.00 -0.03 -1.04
C TYR A 286 6.98 -1.26 -0.14
N GLY A 287 8.14 -1.91 0.05
CA GLY A 287 8.31 -3.13 0.85
C GLY A 287 7.82 -4.42 0.19
N SER A 288 6.82 -4.36 -0.69
CA SER A 288 6.42 -5.47 -1.56
C SER A 288 5.81 -4.98 -2.88
N VAL A 289 5.75 -5.87 -3.87
CA VAL A 289 5.18 -5.59 -5.19
C VAL A 289 4.21 -6.68 -5.58
N ASN A 290 3.04 -6.28 -6.06
CA ASN A 290 2.02 -7.19 -6.60
C ASN A 290 2.46 -7.70 -7.99
N SER A 291 2.45 -9.01 -8.20
CA SER A 291 2.89 -9.68 -9.43
C SER A 291 2.11 -9.25 -10.66
N ILE A 292 0.84 -8.85 -10.47
CA ILE A 292 -0.03 -8.33 -11.54
C ILE A 292 0.51 -7.00 -12.08
N SER A 293 1.24 -6.22 -11.27
CA SER A 293 1.82 -4.93 -11.67
C SER A 293 3.18 -5.04 -12.36
N LEU A 294 3.77 -6.25 -12.42
CA LEU A 294 5.09 -6.46 -13.00
C LEU A 294 5.04 -6.58 -14.52
N SER A 295 6.02 -5.97 -15.20
CA SER A 295 6.27 -6.26 -16.61
C SER A 295 6.79 -7.69 -16.79
N GLU A 296 6.74 -8.23 -18.01
CA GLU A 296 7.28 -9.58 -18.29
C GLU A 296 8.78 -9.67 -17.99
N SER A 297 9.55 -8.61 -18.25
CA SER A 297 10.99 -8.59 -17.91
C SER A 297 11.20 -8.58 -16.39
N GLU A 298 10.38 -7.85 -15.65
CA GLU A 298 10.43 -7.84 -14.18
C GLU A 298 10.02 -9.19 -13.60
N LYS A 299 9.03 -9.89 -14.17
CA LYS A 299 8.66 -11.26 -13.76
C LYS A 299 9.81 -12.25 -13.95
N LEU A 300 10.55 -12.15 -15.06
CA LEU A 300 11.75 -12.96 -15.30
C LEU A 300 12.87 -12.65 -14.29
N SER A 301 13.07 -11.37 -13.96
CA SER A 301 14.02 -10.98 -12.91
C SER A 301 13.56 -11.44 -11.52
N ALA A 302 12.27 -11.38 -11.22
CA ALA A 302 11.69 -11.86 -9.97
C ALA A 302 11.94 -13.37 -9.79
N ASN A 303 11.71 -14.18 -10.82
CA ASN A 303 11.96 -15.62 -10.76
C ASN A 303 13.44 -15.93 -10.51
N ARG A 304 14.37 -15.27 -11.23
CA ARG A 304 15.81 -15.44 -10.98
C ARG A 304 16.20 -15.05 -9.55
N MET A 305 15.59 -13.99 -9.00
CA MET A 305 15.83 -13.56 -7.64
C MET A 305 15.13 -14.41 -6.56
N LEU A 306 14.09 -15.17 -6.92
CA LEU A 306 13.57 -16.23 -6.05
C LEU A 306 14.57 -17.40 -6.01
N ASP A 307 15.06 -17.82 -7.18
CA ASP A 307 15.96 -18.98 -7.31
C ASP A 307 17.29 -18.78 -6.57
N ASN A 308 17.79 -17.54 -6.51
CA ASN A 308 19.00 -17.19 -5.76
C ASN A 308 18.75 -16.79 -4.29
N GLY A 309 17.49 -16.82 -3.83
CA GLY A 309 17.11 -16.57 -2.44
C GLY A 309 16.98 -15.10 -2.02
N TRP A 310 17.09 -14.14 -2.95
CA TRP A 310 16.99 -12.70 -2.65
C TRP A 310 15.57 -12.23 -2.38
N LEU A 311 14.59 -12.85 -3.04
CA LEU A 311 13.17 -12.57 -2.86
C LEU A 311 12.46 -13.74 -2.18
N ILE A 312 11.37 -13.40 -1.52
CA ILE A 312 10.33 -14.32 -1.06
C ILE A 312 8.98 -13.87 -1.62
N PHE A 313 7.97 -14.73 -1.53
CA PHE A 313 6.62 -14.38 -1.95
C PHE A 313 5.56 -14.70 -0.89
N SER A 314 4.40 -14.08 -1.01
CA SER A 314 3.18 -14.45 -0.27
C SER A 314 1.97 -14.60 -1.21
N ASP A 315 1.11 -15.55 -0.86
CA ASP A 315 -0.14 -15.89 -1.57
C ASP A 315 -1.37 -15.40 -0.78
N THR A 316 -1.26 -14.25 -0.15
CA THR A 316 -2.32 -13.64 0.67
C THR A 316 -3.10 -12.60 -0.14
N LEU A 317 -4.38 -12.37 0.19
CA LEU A 317 -5.21 -11.34 -0.43
C LEU A 317 -4.53 -9.96 -0.38
N PHE A 318 -3.92 -9.69 0.78
CA PHE A 318 -3.23 -8.46 1.13
C PHE A 318 -1.73 -8.66 1.24
N SER A 319 -0.95 -7.64 0.89
CA SER A 319 0.49 -7.60 1.12
C SER A 319 0.82 -7.47 2.60
N ILE A 320 2.06 -7.72 3.00
CA ILE A 320 2.46 -7.55 4.40
C ILE A 320 2.29 -6.10 4.88
N GLN A 321 2.49 -5.09 4.02
CA GLN A 321 2.26 -3.69 4.36
C GLN A 321 0.77 -3.43 4.61
N GLU A 322 -0.11 -4.01 3.79
CA GLU A 322 -1.57 -3.90 3.91
C GLU A 322 -2.08 -4.63 5.16
N ILE A 323 -1.59 -5.84 5.43
CA ILE A 323 -1.90 -6.61 6.64
C ILE A 323 -1.52 -5.82 7.90
N ASN A 324 -0.29 -5.28 7.91
CA ASN A 324 0.23 -4.50 9.02
C ASN A 324 -0.60 -3.22 9.22
N TYR A 325 -0.93 -2.53 8.13
CA TYR A 325 -1.80 -1.37 8.15
C TYR A 325 -3.19 -1.66 8.71
N LEU A 326 -3.88 -2.69 8.20
CA LEU A 326 -5.21 -3.06 8.67
C LEU A 326 -5.19 -3.49 10.14
N ASN A 327 -4.15 -4.22 10.56
CA ASN A 327 -3.97 -4.57 11.98
C ASN A 327 -3.71 -3.34 12.85
N PHE A 328 -2.93 -2.37 12.39
CA PHE A 328 -2.69 -1.11 13.08
C PHE A 328 -3.98 -0.28 13.23
N VAL A 329 -4.75 -0.17 12.15
CA VAL A 329 -5.98 0.65 12.14
C VAL A 329 -7.09 -0.03 12.94
N LEU A 330 -7.40 -1.30 12.65
CA LEU A 330 -8.58 -1.97 13.19
C LEU A 330 -8.34 -2.60 14.57
N ASN A 331 -7.15 -3.16 14.81
CA ASN A 331 -6.86 -4.04 15.94
C ASN A 331 -5.83 -3.41 16.90
N ASN A 332 -5.73 -3.91 18.13
CA ASN A 332 -4.67 -3.55 19.09
C ASN A 332 -3.78 -4.73 19.48
N LYS A 333 -3.78 -5.81 18.67
CA LYS A 333 -3.03 -7.04 18.96
C LYS A 333 -1.56 -6.95 18.55
N SER A 334 -1.29 -6.32 17.40
CA SER A 334 0.02 -6.40 16.75
C SER A 334 0.92 -5.20 17.02
N TYR A 335 0.35 -4.04 17.36
CA TYR A 335 1.10 -2.80 17.55
C TYR A 335 0.73 -2.05 18.81
N ASP A 336 1.73 -1.56 19.53
CA ASP A 336 1.54 -0.84 20.80
C ASP A 336 0.93 0.56 20.57
N ASN A 337 1.17 1.14 19.38
CA ASN A 337 0.63 2.43 18.95
C ASN A 337 -0.59 2.29 18.03
N SER A 338 -1.22 1.11 17.98
CA SER A 338 -2.43 0.87 17.17
C SER A 338 -3.51 1.93 17.40
N TRP A 339 -4.19 2.33 16.31
CA TRP A 339 -5.45 3.08 16.44
C TRP A 339 -6.57 2.20 16.99
N GLY A 340 -6.56 0.91 16.63
CA GLY A 340 -7.46 -0.11 17.18
C GLY A 340 -8.94 0.26 17.11
N ILE A 341 -9.36 0.92 16.03
CA ILE A 341 -10.69 1.54 15.94
C ILE A 341 -11.80 0.52 16.07
N ARG A 342 -11.67 -0.70 15.52
CA ARG A 342 -12.70 -1.73 15.68
C ARG A 342 -12.84 -2.11 17.15
N ASN A 343 -11.71 -2.29 17.83
CA ASN A 343 -11.71 -2.71 19.23
C ASN A 343 -12.39 -1.70 20.16
N LYS A 344 -12.37 -0.40 19.83
CA LYS A 344 -13.12 0.63 20.56
C LYS A 344 -14.64 0.46 20.45
N TYR A 345 -15.14 -0.10 19.34
CA TYR A 345 -16.57 -0.28 19.07
C TYR A 345 -17.10 -1.68 19.43
N LEU A 346 -16.21 -2.63 19.78
CA LEU A 346 -16.59 -4.03 20.09
C LEU A 346 -17.54 -4.14 21.30
N HIS A 347 -17.46 -3.22 22.26
CA HIS A 347 -18.26 -3.24 23.49
C HIS A 347 -19.28 -2.09 23.58
N GLY A 348 -19.58 -1.45 22.44
CA GLY A 348 -20.47 -0.30 22.35
C GLY A 348 -19.80 0.89 21.69
N VAL A 349 -20.56 1.96 21.45
CA VAL A 349 -20.03 3.18 20.84
C VAL A 349 -19.12 3.89 21.85
N PRO A 350 -17.86 4.22 21.50
CA PRO A 350 -16.98 4.97 22.38
C PRO A 350 -17.56 6.36 22.66
N ILE A 351 -17.22 6.95 23.81
CA ILE A 351 -17.60 8.34 24.14
C ILE A 351 -16.44 9.24 23.78
N TYR A 352 -16.65 10.13 22.81
CA TYR A 352 -15.68 11.15 22.41
C TYR A 352 -16.22 12.56 22.70
N ASP A 353 -15.30 13.47 23.02
CA ASP A 353 -15.62 14.89 23.21
C ASP A 353 -15.94 15.61 21.89
N SER A 354 -15.49 15.06 20.76
CA SER A 354 -15.58 15.68 19.44
C SER A 354 -16.40 14.83 18.46
N ILE A 355 -17.42 15.45 17.85
CA ILE A 355 -18.25 14.83 16.80
C ILE A 355 -17.39 14.46 15.58
N GLN A 356 -16.36 15.25 15.29
CA GLN A 356 -15.45 15.04 14.17
C GLN A 356 -14.70 13.70 14.29
N GLN A 357 -14.46 13.18 15.50
CA GLN A 357 -13.83 11.88 15.68
C GLN A 357 -14.73 10.75 15.17
N TYR A 358 -16.04 10.80 15.45
CA TYR A 358 -16.99 9.83 14.91
C TYR A 358 -17.08 9.92 13.39
N GLU A 359 -17.12 11.14 12.83
CA GLU A 359 -17.16 11.33 11.37
C GLU A 359 -15.89 10.78 10.70
N TYR A 360 -14.72 11.02 11.29
CA TYR A 360 -13.46 10.51 10.78
C TYR A 360 -13.42 8.97 10.79
N GLU A 361 -13.74 8.34 11.93
CA GLU A 361 -13.71 6.88 12.07
C GLU A 361 -14.75 6.19 11.16
N TYR A 362 -15.93 6.80 11.01
CA TYR A 362 -16.97 6.35 10.08
C TYR A 362 -16.49 6.30 8.62
N HIS A 363 -15.89 7.39 8.14
CA HIS A 363 -15.38 7.44 6.76
C HIS A 363 -14.13 6.57 6.59
N LEU A 364 -13.31 6.41 7.63
CA LEU A 364 -12.15 5.53 7.59
C LEU A 364 -12.56 4.06 7.41
N ILE A 365 -13.59 3.57 8.12
CA ILE A 365 -14.07 2.19 7.91
C ILE A 365 -14.73 2.01 6.53
N LEU A 366 -15.47 3.01 6.02
CA LEU A 366 -15.97 2.97 4.64
C LEU A 366 -14.83 2.84 3.63
N LEU A 367 -13.75 3.60 3.81
CA LEU A 367 -12.57 3.53 2.96
C LEU A 367 -11.90 2.15 2.98
N ILE A 368 -11.85 1.51 4.17
CA ILE A 368 -11.37 0.15 4.33
C ILE A 368 -12.28 -0.86 3.59
N LEU A 369 -13.60 -0.72 3.69
CA LEU A 369 -14.53 -1.60 2.97
C LEU A 369 -14.41 -1.43 1.45
N ILE A 370 -14.24 -0.20 0.95
CA ILE A 370 -13.94 0.07 -0.46
C ILE A 370 -12.61 -0.58 -0.87
N PHE A 371 -11.61 -0.55 0.01
CA PHE A 371 -10.34 -1.23 -0.23
C PHE A 371 -10.53 -2.76 -0.37
N TYR A 372 -11.31 -3.40 0.51
CA TYR A 372 -11.69 -4.81 0.34
C TYR A 372 -12.37 -5.06 -1.00
N ILE A 373 -13.32 -4.21 -1.41
CA ILE A 373 -14.00 -4.29 -2.71
C ILE A 373 -12.99 -4.28 -3.87
N ILE A 374 -12.03 -3.35 -3.86
CA ILE A 374 -11.00 -3.25 -4.90
C ILE A 374 -10.14 -4.51 -4.94
N LYS A 375 -9.70 -5.01 -3.79
CA LYS A 375 -8.85 -6.21 -3.72
C LYS A 375 -9.58 -7.47 -4.17
N ILE A 376 -10.84 -7.65 -3.76
CA ILE A 376 -11.67 -8.78 -4.21
C ILE A 376 -11.94 -8.68 -5.71
N ASN A 377 -12.22 -7.48 -6.22
CA ASN A 377 -12.43 -7.29 -7.66
C ASN A 377 -11.15 -7.58 -8.48
N GLU A 378 -9.97 -7.18 -8.01
CA GLU A 378 -8.68 -7.50 -8.63
C GLU A 378 -8.47 -9.02 -8.71
N GLU A 379 -8.70 -9.72 -7.59
CA GLU A 379 -8.60 -11.17 -7.48
C GLU A 379 -9.51 -11.90 -8.48
N LEU A 380 -10.79 -11.52 -8.52
CA LEU A 380 -11.78 -12.16 -9.38
C LEU A 380 -11.56 -11.85 -10.85
N LYS A 381 -11.17 -10.62 -11.20
CA LYS A 381 -10.78 -10.27 -12.57
C LYS A 381 -9.63 -11.13 -13.04
N HIS A 382 -8.57 -11.25 -12.25
CA HIS A 382 -7.41 -12.04 -12.65
C HIS A 382 -7.76 -13.52 -12.83
N ARG A 383 -8.56 -14.09 -11.90
CA ARG A 383 -9.09 -15.45 -12.01
C ARG A 383 -9.89 -15.69 -13.30
N SER A 384 -10.66 -14.72 -13.77
CA SER A 384 -11.45 -14.88 -15.00
C SER A 384 -10.62 -14.86 -16.29
N TYR A 385 -9.38 -14.37 -16.25
CA TYR A 385 -8.47 -14.30 -17.41
C TYR A 385 -7.41 -15.41 -17.44
N CYS A 386 -7.29 -16.19 -16.37
CA CYS A 386 -6.38 -17.33 -16.24
C CYS A 386 -7.17 -18.64 -16.28
#